data_AF-A0A6Q8PG46-F1
#
_entry.id   AF-A0A6Q8PG46-F1
#
_cell.length_a   1.000
_cell.length_b   1.000
_cell.length_c   1.000
_cell.angle_alpha   90.00
_cell.angle_beta   90.00
_cell.angle_gamma   90.00
#
_symmetry.space_group_name_H-M   'P 1'
#
loop_
_entity.id
_entity.type
_entity.pdbx_description
1 polymer ?
#
loop_
_entity_poly.entity_id
_entity_poly.type
_entity_poly.pdbx_seq_one_letter_code
_entity_poly.pdbx_strand_id
1 'polypeptide(L)'
;MEDSGKTFSSEEEEANYWKDLAMTYKQRAENTQEELREFQEGSREYEAELETQLQQIETRNRDLLSENNRLRMELETIKEKFEVQHSEGYRQISALEDDLAQTKAIKDQLQKYIRELEQANDDLERAKRATIMSLEDFEQRLNQAIERNAFLESELDEKENLLESVQRLKDEARDLRQELAVQQKQEKPRTPMPSSVEAERTDTAVQATGSVPSTPIAHRGPSSSLNTPGSFRRGTGVQTRFLPEPRVRSVPKPNRWPSLWAEQQEQRWRGETAKQHQRAFG
;
A
#
# COMPACT_ATOMS: atom_id res chain seq x y z
N MET A 1 16.66 -100.89 -69.23
CA MET A 1 16.56 -101.17 -70.68
C MET A 1 17.32 -102.45 -70.88
N GLU A 2 16.64 -103.57 -70.64
CA GLU A 2 17.24 -104.92 -70.59
C GLU A 2 16.09 -105.91 -70.78
N ASP A 3 15.85 -106.33 -72.03
CA ASP A 3 15.06 -107.51 -72.36
C ASP A 3 15.38 -107.94 -73.80
N SER A 4 16.60 -108.42 -74.01
CA SER A 4 17.10 -108.84 -75.34
C SER A 4 17.31 -110.36 -75.39
N GLY A 5 16.47 -111.10 -74.66
CA GLY A 5 16.69 -112.53 -74.41
C GLY A 5 15.51 -113.31 -73.83
N LYS A 6 14.26 -112.85 -73.94
CA LYS A 6 13.12 -113.78 -73.80
C LYS A 6 13.02 -114.65 -75.05
N THR A 7 12.92 -115.95 -74.85
CA THR A 7 12.56 -116.93 -75.87
C THR A 7 11.24 -117.57 -75.46
N PHE A 8 10.22 -117.47 -76.30
CA PHE A 8 8.86 -117.94 -75.99
C PHE A 8 8.63 -119.36 -76.49
N SER A 9 7.81 -120.11 -75.75
CA SER A 9 7.47 -121.52 -76.04
C SER A 9 6.29 -121.65 -77.01
N SER A 10 5.54 -120.56 -77.22
CA SER A 10 4.35 -120.44 -78.07
C SER A 10 4.16 -118.97 -78.49
N GLU A 11 3.59 -118.72 -79.66
CA GLU A 11 3.16 -117.38 -80.11
C GLU A 11 2.19 -116.73 -79.10
N GLU A 12 1.39 -117.54 -78.40
CA GLU A 12 0.47 -117.09 -77.34
C GLU A 12 1.21 -116.62 -76.08
N GLU A 13 2.37 -117.20 -75.76
CA GLU A 13 3.22 -116.77 -74.64
C GLU A 13 3.93 -115.45 -74.97
N GLU A 14 4.39 -115.28 -76.21
CA GLU A 14 4.96 -114.02 -76.72
C GLU A 14 3.92 -112.89 -76.71
N ALA A 15 2.72 -113.15 -77.24
CA ALA A 15 1.64 -112.17 -77.28
C ALA A 15 1.21 -111.72 -75.87
N ASN A 16 1.14 -112.65 -74.90
CA ASN A 16 0.84 -112.32 -73.52
C ASN A 16 1.98 -111.53 -72.86
N TYR A 17 3.25 -111.89 -73.08
CA TYR A 17 4.39 -111.13 -72.54
C TYR A 17 4.42 -109.68 -73.03
N TRP A 18 4.30 -109.44 -74.33
CA TRP A 18 4.29 -108.07 -74.86
C TRP A 18 3.07 -107.26 -74.42
N LYS A 19 1.92 -107.92 -74.24
CA LYS A 19 0.70 -107.31 -73.69
C LYS A 19 0.89 -106.90 -72.23
N ASP A 20 1.46 -107.76 -71.39
CA ASP A 20 1.75 -107.44 -69.99
C ASP A 20 2.84 -106.36 -69.85
N LEU A 21 3.83 -106.36 -70.74
CA LEU A 21 4.85 -105.31 -70.80
C LEU A 21 4.25 -103.96 -71.24
N ALA A 22 3.34 -103.96 -72.21
CA ALA A 22 2.62 -102.76 -72.63
C ALA A 22 1.68 -102.24 -71.51
N MET A 23 0.98 -103.14 -70.80
CA MET A 23 0.14 -102.81 -69.65
C MET A 23 0.95 -102.22 -68.49
N THR A 24 2.13 -102.78 -68.18
CA THR A 24 2.99 -102.25 -67.11
C THR A 24 3.63 -100.91 -67.47
N TYR A 25 4.04 -100.69 -68.73
CA TYR A 25 4.48 -99.36 -69.18
C TYR A 25 3.35 -98.33 -69.19
N LYS A 26 2.14 -98.72 -69.61
CA LYS A 26 0.95 -97.87 -69.54
C LYS A 26 0.67 -97.45 -68.09
N GLN A 27 0.58 -98.41 -67.17
CA GLN A 27 0.36 -98.14 -65.75
C GLN A 27 1.44 -97.21 -65.18
N ARG A 28 2.72 -97.43 -65.55
CA ARG A 28 3.81 -96.56 -65.12
C ARG A 28 3.66 -95.13 -65.65
N ALA A 29 3.26 -94.96 -66.91
CA ALA A 29 3.01 -93.65 -67.50
C ALA A 29 1.84 -92.94 -66.81
N GLU A 30 0.73 -93.65 -66.58
CA GLU A 30 -0.44 -93.16 -65.84
C GLU A 30 -0.06 -92.72 -64.41
N ASN A 31 0.67 -93.55 -63.65
CA ASN A 31 1.19 -93.20 -62.33
C ASN A 31 2.06 -91.94 -62.37
N THR A 32 3.04 -91.83 -63.29
CA THR A 32 3.90 -90.63 -63.37
C THR A 32 3.14 -89.38 -63.80
N GLN A 33 2.04 -89.53 -64.54
CA GLN A 33 1.15 -88.42 -64.91
C GLN A 33 0.28 -87.98 -63.72
N GLU A 34 -0.11 -88.91 -62.85
CA GLU A 34 -0.83 -88.64 -61.59
C GLU A 34 0.11 -87.95 -60.58
N GLU A 35 1.30 -88.50 -60.33
CA GLU A 35 2.36 -87.88 -59.49
C GLU A 35 2.69 -86.45 -59.94
N LEU A 36 2.83 -86.21 -61.26
CA LEU A 36 3.08 -84.88 -61.81
C LEU A 36 1.89 -83.93 -61.58
N ARG A 37 0.66 -84.44 -61.64
CA ARG A 37 -0.54 -83.64 -61.41
C ARG A 37 -0.65 -83.25 -59.94
N GLU A 38 -0.49 -84.20 -59.02
CA GLU A 38 -0.48 -83.95 -57.58
C GLU A 38 0.60 -82.92 -57.22
N PHE A 39 1.80 -83.02 -57.79
CA PHE A 39 2.86 -82.02 -57.61
C PHE A 39 2.49 -80.63 -58.14
N GLN A 40 1.84 -80.55 -59.32
CA GLN A 40 1.37 -79.28 -59.90
C GLN A 40 0.17 -78.67 -59.15
N GLU A 41 -0.65 -79.48 -58.51
CA GLU A 41 -1.78 -79.03 -57.68
C GLU A 41 -1.25 -78.54 -56.33
N GLY A 42 -0.45 -79.34 -55.62
CA GLY A 42 0.19 -78.93 -54.36
C GLY A 42 1.13 -77.72 -54.49
N SER A 43 1.82 -77.56 -55.62
CA SER A 43 2.60 -76.34 -55.90
C SER A 43 1.72 -75.09 -56.02
N ARG A 44 0.56 -75.21 -56.68
CA ARG A 44 -0.40 -74.10 -56.82
C ARG A 44 -1.12 -73.76 -55.52
N GLU A 45 -1.42 -74.76 -54.69
CA GLU A 45 -1.96 -74.54 -53.34
C GLU A 45 -0.93 -73.81 -52.46
N TYR A 46 0.34 -74.23 -52.50
CA TYR A 46 1.41 -73.56 -51.75
C TYR A 46 1.71 -72.13 -52.23
N GLU A 47 1.69 -71.90 -53.55
CA GLU A 47 1.79 -70.55 -54.12
C GLU A 47 0.63 -69.66 -53.63
N ALA A 48 -0.61 -70.17 -53.64
CA ALA A 48 -1.77 -69.44 -53.11
C ALA A 48 -1.64 -69.15 -51.60
N GLU A 49 -1.17 -70.10 -50.79
CA GLU A 49 -0.88 -69.86 -49.37
C GLU A 49 0.13 -68.72 -49.18
N LEU A 50 1.23 -68.71 -49.93
CA LEU A 50 2.23 -67.64 -49.88
C LEU A 50 1.65 -66.29 -50.32
N GLU A 51 0.83 -66.25 -51.38
CA GLU A 51 0.15 -65.02 -51.80
C GLU A 51 -0.80 -64.48 -50.72
N THR A 52 -1.58 -65.34 -50.05
CA THR A 52 -2.45 -64.88 -48.95
C THR A 52 -1.65 -64.33 -47.77
N GLN A 53 -0.51 -64.94 -47.42
CA GLN A 53 0.37 -64.44 -46.36
C GLN A 53 0.99 -63.09 -46.75
N LEU A 54 1.44 -62.94 -47.99
CA LEU A 54 1.96 -61.69 -48.53
C LEU A 54 0.90 -60.57 -48.44
N GLN A 55 -0.31 -60.82 -48.93
CA GLN A 55 -1.43 -59.86 -48.87
C GLN A 55 -1.79 -59.46 -47.43
N GLN A 56 -1.79 -60.41 -46.48
CA GLN A 56 -2.02 -60.11 -45.06
C GLN A 56 -0.93 -59.21 -44.48
N ILE A 57 0.35 -59.48 -44.80
CA ILE A 57 1.49 -58.68 -44.34
C ILE A 57 1.47 -57.27 -44.97
N GLU A 58 1.18 -57.16 -46.26
CA GLU A 58 1.07 -55.87 -46.96
C GLU A 58 -0.09 -55.02 -46.43
N THR A 59 -1.24 -55.64 -46.16
CA THR A 59 -2.40 -54.98 -45.54
C THR A 59 -2.04 -54.46 -44.16
N ARG A 60 -1.48 -55.33 -43.29
CA ARG A 60 -1.03 -54.95 -41.95
C ARG A 60 0.03 -53.84 -41.97
N ASN A 61 0.94 -53.85 -42.94
CA ASN A 61 1.96 -52.80 -43.08
C ASN A 61 1.32 -51.46 -43.49
N ARG A 62 0.39 -51.48 -44.46
CA ARG A 62 -0.40 -50.31 -44.86
C ARG A 62 -1.20 -49.71 -43.69
N ASP A 63 -1.83 -50.56 -42.87
CA ASP A 63 -2.58 -50.12 -41.69
C ASP A 63 -1.66 -49.49 -40.64
N LEU A 64 -0.52 -50.14 -40.34
CA LEU A 64 0.49 -49.61 -39.41
C LEU A 64 1.10 -48.28 -39.89
N LEU A 65 1.31 -48.10 -41.20
CA LEU A 65 1.78 -46.84 -41.78
C LEU A 65 0.73 -45.72 -41.67
N SER A 66 -0.54 -46.03 -41.94
CA SER A 66 -1.67 -45.12 -41.77
C SER A 66 -1.78 -44.64 -40.31
N GLU A 67 -1.74 -45.59 -39.37
CA GLU A 67 -1.77 -45.32 -37.93
C GLU A 67 -0.55 -44.53 -37.45
N ASN A 68 0.66 -44.84 -37.95
CA ASN A 68 1.87 -44.08 -37.61
C ASN A 68 1.78 -42.63 -38.09
N ASN A 69 1.21 -42.39 -39.27
CA ASN A 69 0.98 -41.04 -39.79
C ASN A 69 -0.08 -40.28 -38.96
N ARG A 70 -1.18 -40.94 -38.58
CA ARG A 70 -2.21 -40.37 -37.69
C ARG A 70 -1.59 -39.93 -36.35
N LEU A 71 -0.85 -40.83 -35.69
CA LEU A 71 -0.19 -40.55 -34.42
C LEU A 71 0.86 -39.45 -34.52
N ARG A 72 1.59 -39.32 -35.64
CA ARG A 72 2.51 -38.19 -35.88
C ARG A 72 1.76 -36.85 -35.97
N MET A 73 0.63 -36.81 -36.69
CA MET A 73 -0.18 -35.59 -36.80
C MET A 73 -0.79 -35.18 -35.46
N GLU A 74 -1.26 -36.14 -34.66
CA GLU A 74 -1.79 -35.91 -33.31
C GLU A 74 -0.69 -35.39 -32.37
N LEU A 75 0.49 -35.99 -32.40
CA LEU A 75 1.66 -35.57 -31.63
C LEU A 75 2.06 -34.13 -31.98
N GLU A 76 2.10 -33.77 -33.26
CA GLU A 76 2.43 -32.40 -33.70
C GLU A 76 1.34 -31.40 -33.29
N THR A 77 0.07 -31.76 -33.43
CA THR A 77 -1.08 -30.95 -32.96
C THR A 77 -1.01 -30.70 -31.45
N ILE A 78 -0.56 -31.68 -30.66
CA ILE A 78 -0.41 -31.55 -29.21
C ILE A 78 0.77 -30.64 -28.86
N LYS A 79 1.91 -30.74 -29.59
CA LYS A 79 3.04 -29.82 -29.42
C LYS A 79 2.64 -28.38 -29.72
N GLU A 80 2.01 -28.11 -30.86
CA GLU A 80 1.59 -26.75 -31.25
C GLU A 80 0.68 -26.14 -30.17
N LYS A 81 -0.32 -26.91 -29.69
CA LYS A 81 -1.19 -26.48 -28.59
C LYS A 81 -0.40 -26.21 -27.30
N PHE A 82 0.56 -27.06 -26.95
CA PHE A 82 1.41 -26.87 -25.78
C PHE A 82 2.28 -25.61 -25.91
N GLU A 83 2.92 -25.38 -27.05
CA GLU A 83 3.76 -24.21 -27.32
C GLU A 83 2.94 -22.92 -27.28
N VAL A 84 1.75 -22.90 -27.89
CA VAL A 84 0.81 -21.77 -27.82
C VAL A 84 0.42 -21.50 -26.36
N GLN A 85 -0.07 -22.50 -25.63
CA GLN A 85 -0.48 -22.35 -24.23
C GLN A 85 0.68 -21.93 -23.32
N HIS A 86 1.88 -22.48 -23.52
CA HIS A 86 3.08 -22.11 -22.78
C HIS A 86 3.49 -20.66 -23.06
N SER A 87 3.45 -20.22 -24.33
CA SER A 87 3.75 -18.84 -24.71
C SER A 87 2.72 -17.84 -24.17
N GLU A 88 1.44 -18.22 -24.13
CA GLU A 88 0.37 -17.42 -23.56
C GLU A 88 0.50 -17.32 -22.03
N GLY A 89 0.70 -18.45 -21.35
CA GLY A 89 0.93 -18.48 -19.90
C GLY A 89 2.15 -17.66 -19.49
N TYR A 90 3.24 -17.71 -20.26
CA TYR A 90 4.42 -16.87 -20.01
C TYR A 90 4.11 -15.36 -20.15
N ARG A 91 3.34 -14.95 -21.17
CA ARG A 91 2.88 -13.56 -21.33
C ARG A 91 1.97 -13.12 -20.18
N GLN A 92 1.04 -13.98 -19.76
CA GLN A 92 0.12 -13.70 -18.64
C GLN A 92 0.91 -13.54 -17.32
N ILE A 93 1.89 -14.40 -17.05
CA ILE A 93 2.77 -14.28 -15.87
C ILE A 93 3.55 -12.96 -15.92
N SER A 94 4.20 -12.63 -17.03
CA SER A 94 4.96 -11.38 -17.18
C SER A 94 4.08 -10.14 -16.92
N ALA A 95 2.86 -10.11 -17.47
CA ALA A 95 1.93 -9.01 -17.25
C ALA A 95 1.50 -8.89 -15.77
N LEU A 96 1.24 -10.02 -15.10
CA LEU A 96 0.91 -10.02 -13.67
C LEU A 96 2.10 -9.62 -12.77
N GLU A 97 3.33 -9.92 -13.18
CA GLU A 97 4.54 -9.47 -12.50
C GLU A 97 4.74 -7.95 -12.63
N ASP A 98 4.49 -7.39 -13.82
CA ASP A 98 4.52 -5.94 -14.06
C ASP A 98 3.41 -5.20 -13.28
N ASP A 99 2.17 -5.69 -13.32
CA ASP A 99 1.04 -5.13 -12.54
C ASP A 99 1.32 -5.17 -11.03
N LEU A 100 1.94 -6.25 -10.54
CA LEU A 100 2.33 -6.40 -9.14
C LEU A 100 3.45 -5.41 -8.77
N ALA A 101 4.42 -5.17 -9.67
CA ALA A 101 5.47 -4.18 -9.47
C ALA A 101 4.90 -2.75 -9.47
N GLN A 102 4.01 -2.42 -10.41
CA GLN A 102 3.32 -1.14 -10.47
C GLN A 102 2.48 -0.89 -9.21
N THR A 103 1.70 -1.88 -8.77
CA THR A 103 0.88 -1.79 -7.55
C THR A 103 1.73 -1.54 -6.30
N LYS A 104 2.89 -2.20 -6.18
CA LYS A 104 3.85 -1.95 -5.10
C LYS A 104 4.42 -0.52 -5.16
N ALA A 105 4.81 -0.05 -6.34
CA ALA A 105 5.33 1.30 -6.53
C ALA A 105 4.30 2.38 -6.16
N ILE A 106 3.04 2.23 -6.60
CA ILE A 106 1.92 3.13 -6.25
C ILE A 106 1.67 3.12 -4.73
N LYS A 107 1.65 1.93 -4.11
CA LYS A 107 1.50 1.81 -2.65
C LYS A 107 2.61 2.55 -1.90
N ASP A 108 3.87 2.39 -2.33
CA ASP A 108 5.02 3.03 -1.67
C ASP A 108 5.02 4.55 -1.88
N GLN A 109 4.53 5.04 -3.03
CA GLN A 109 4.27 6.47 -3.26
C GLN A 109 3.17 7.01 -2.33
N LEU A 110 2.04 6.33 -2.23
CA LEU A 110 0.95 6.72 -1.33
C LEU A 110 1.39 6.72 0.15
N GLN A 111 2.26 5.77 0.56
CA GLN A 111 2.83 5.77 1.91
C GLN A 111 3.78 6.94 2.18
N LYS A 112 4.50 7.46 1.17
CA LYS A 112 5.28 8.70 1.31
C LYS A 112 4.35 9.91 1.43
N TYR A 113 3.37 10.01 0.53
CA TYR A 113 2.41 11.11 0.50
C TYR A 113 1.59 11.21 1.80
N ILE A 114 1.21 10.09 2.43
CA ILE A 114 0.56 10.08 3.75
C ILE A 114 1.46 10.74 4.80
N ARG A 115 2.77 10.41 4.84
CA ARG A 115 3.71 11.02 5.81
C ARG A 115 3.93 12.51 5.56
N GLU A 116 3.93 12.92 4.29
CA GLU A 116 4.03 14.33 3.89
C GLU A 116 2.79 15.11 4.36
N LEU A 117 1.58 14.53 4.25
CA LEU A 117 0.35 15.11 4.78
C LEU A 117 0.30 15.13 6.31
N GLU A 118 0.78 14.06 6.97
CA GLU A 118 0.92 14.01 8.44
C GLU A 118 1.84 15.13 8.93
N GLN A 119 3.02 15.31 8.32
CA GLN A 119 3.95 16.39 8.64
C GLN A 119 3.35 17.78 8.40
N ALA A 120 2.69 17.99 7.25
CA ALA A 120 2.05 19.27 6.94
C ALA A 120 0.93 19.62 7.94
N ASN A 121 0.22 18.61 8.48
CA ASN A 121 -0.78 18.80 9.51
C ASN A 121 -0.15 19.15 10.88
N ASP A 122 0.94 18.48 11.28
CA ASP A 122 1.71 18.83 12.49
C ASP A 122 2.24 20.27 12.43
N ASP A 123 2.74 20.69 11.25
CA ASP A 123 3.23 22.05 11.03
C ASP A 123 2.09 23.08 11.08
N LEU A 124 0.91 22.75 10.54
CA LEU A 124 -0.30 23.58 10.62
C LEU A 124 -0.83 23.68 12.06
N GLU A 125 -0.83 22.59 12.82
CA GLU A 125 -1.16 22.62 14.25
C GLU A 125 -0.18 23.49 15.05
N ARG A 126 1.13 23.41 14.75
CA ARG A 126 2.13 24.25 15.40
C ARG A 126 1.92 25.73 15.09
N ALA A 127 1.67 26.07 13.82
CA ALA A 127 1.36 27.43 13.40
C ALA A 127 0.09 27.96 14.09
N LYS A 128 -0.97 27.14 14.17
CA LYS A 128 -2.21 27.48 14.88
C LYS A 128 -1.97 27.79 16.36
N ARG A 129 -1.17 26.96 17.06
CA ARG A 129 -0.83 27.18 18.48
C ARG A 129 -0.05 28.49 18.67
N ALA A 130 0.91 28.79 17.79
CA ALA A 130 1.67 30.05 17.83
C ALA A 130 0.76 31.27 17.59
N THR A 131 -0.18 31.19 16.65
CA THR A 131 -1.15 32.27 16.41
C THR A 131 -2.07 32.49 17.60
N ILE A 132 -2.56 31.43 18.25
CA ILE A 132 -3.39 31.53 19.47
C ILE A 132 -2.62 32.23 20.59
N MET A 133 -1.39 31.79 20.89
CA MET A 133 -0.54 32.44 21.91
C MET A 133 -0.28 33.91 21.60
N SER A 134 -0.06 34.27 20.34
CA SER A 134 0.14 35.66 19.92
C SER A 134 -1.12 36.51 20.15
N LEU A 135 -2.31 35.95 19.89
CA LEU A 135 -3.60 36.63 20.18
C LEU A 135 -3.81 36.80 21.69
N GLU A 136 -3.55 35.77 22.50
CA GLU A 136 -3.62 35.83 23.96
C GLU A 136 -2.66 36.91 24.54
N ASP A 137 -1.44 37.01 24.01
CA ASP A 137 -0.48 38.08 24.34
C ASP A 137 -1.01 39.49 23.98
N PHE A 138 -1.69 39.64 22.83
CA PHE A 138 -2.30 40.91 22.45
C PHE A 138 -3.51 41.27 23.34
N GLU A 139 -4.38 40.30 23.64
CA GLU A 139 -5.52 40.47 24.55
C GLU A 139 -5.04 40.89 25.95
N GLN A 140 -3.99 40.25 26.48
CA GLN A 140 -3.43 40.64 27.77
C GLN A 140 -2.88 42.09 27.76
N ARG A 141 -2.18 42.49 26.68
CA ARG A 141 -1.67 43.87 26.54
C ARG A 141 -2.79 44.90 26.44
N LEU A 142 -3.86 44.58 25.72
CA LEU A 142 -5.05 45.43 25.61
C LEU A 142 -5.77 45.57 26.96
N ASN A 143 -5.96 44.48 27.70
CA ASN A 143 -6.55 44.51 29.04
C ASN A 143 -5.74 45.40 29.99
N GLN A 144 -4.41 45.26 30.02
CA GLN A 144 -3.56 46.16 30.83
C GLN A 144 -3.59 47.62 30.36
N ALA A 145 -3.90 47.90 29.09
CA ALA A 145 -4.06 49.27 28.61
C ALA A 145 -5.41 49.85 29.06
N ILE A 146 -6.47 49.05 29.06
CA ILE A 146 -7.79 49.40 29.60
C ILE A 146 -7.70 49.67 31.10
N GLU A 147 -7.04 48.79 31.87
CA GLU A 147 -6.82 48.97 33.32
C GLU A 147 -6.09 50.29 33.64
N ARG A 148 -5.06 50.64 32.86
CA ARG A 148 -4.33 51.91 33.01
C ARG A 148 -5.18 53.12 32.64
N ASN A 149 -6.01 53.03 31.59
CA ASN A 149 -6.92 54.11 31.22
C ASN A 149 -7.98 54.34 32.31
N ALA A 150 -8.61 53.28 32.83
CA ALA A 150 -9.58 53.38 33.93
C ALA A 150 -8.97 53.98 35.20
N PHE A 151 -7.70 53.65 35.51
CA PHE A 151 -6.97 54.29 36.60
C PHE A 151 -6.75 55.79 36.35
N LEU A 152 -6.30 56.18 35.16
CA LEU A 152 -6.11 57.59 34.78
C LEU A 152 -7.43 58.37 34.75
N GLU A 153 -8.54 57.74 34.34
CA GLU A 153 -9.89 58.32 34.44
C GLU A 153 -10.23 58.64 35.90
N SER A 154 -9.98 57.72 36.84
CA SER A 154 -10.21 57.99 38.26
C SER A 154 -9.30 59.10 38.85
N GLU A 155 -8.04 59.21 38.41
CA GLU A 155 -7.17 60.33 38.80
C GLU A 155 -7.67 61.69 38.26
N LEU A 156 -8.31 61.69 37.08
CA LEU A 156 -8.95 62.89 36.52
C LEU A 156 -10.23 63.27 37.30
N ASP A 157 -11.06 62.28 37.66
CA ASP A 157 -12.25 62.49 38.49
C ASP A 157 -11.88 63.05 39.87
N GLU A 158 -10.86 62.50 40.55
CA GLU A 158 -10.36 63.04 41.82
C GLU A 158 -9.88 64.48 41.69
N LYS A 159 -9.17 64.80 40.60
CA LYS A 159 -8.72 66.16 40.29
C LYS A 159 -9.88 67.12 40.03
N GLU A 160 -10.95 66.68 39.35
CA GLU A 160 -12.16 67.50 39.14
C GLU A 160 -12.87 67.77 40.47
N ASN A 161 -13.07 66.74 41.31
CA ASN A 161 -13.63 66.89 42.66
C ASN A 161 -12.83 67.86 43.55
N LEU A 162 -11.49 67.85 43.44
CA LEU A 162 -10.63 68.82 44.14
C LEU A 162 -10.78 70.24 43.58
N LEU A 163 -10.91 70.40 42.25
CA LEU A 163 -11.14 71.70 41.63
C LEU A 163 -12.50 72.29 42.03
N GLU A 164 -13.56 71.48 42.08
CA GLU A 164 -14.85 71.88 42.66
C GLU A 164 -14.71 72.33 44.11
N SER A 165 -14.05 71.53 44.95
CA SER A 165 -13.87 71.84 46.37
C SER A 165 -13.09 73.14 46.59
N VAL A 166 -12.03 73.36 45.80
CA VAL A 166 -11.27 74.62 45.79
C VAL A 166 -12.13 75.79 45.31
N GLN A 167 -13.02 75.58 44.35
CA GLN A 167 -13.93 76.63 43.89
C GLN A 167 -14.96 77.00 44.96
N ARG A 168 -15.60 76.01 45.61
CA ARG A 168 -16.53 76.24 46.74
C ARG A 168 -15.84 77.01 47.88
N LEU A 169 -14.63 76.60 48.29
CA LEU A 169 -13.85 77.30 49.30
C LEU A 169 -13.45 78.74 48.90
N LYS A 170 -13.22 79.01 47.61
CA LYS A 170 -12.97 80.38 47.12
C LYS A 170 -14.23 81.24 47.21
N ASP A 171 -15.40 80.68 46.91
CA ASP A 171 -16.67 81.39 46.98
C ASP A 171 -17.06 81.63 48.44
N GLU A 172 -16.93 80.65 49.33
CA GLU A 172 -17.06 80.84 50.79
C GLU A 172 -16.09 81.91 51.33
N ALA A 173 -14.81 81.86 50.95
CA ALA A 173 -13.83 82.86 51.37
C ALA A 173 -14.13 84.26 50.79
N ARG A 174 -14.81 84.34 49.65
CA ARG A 174 -15.28 85.59 49.05
C ARG A 174 -16.51 86.13 49.78
N ASP A 175 -17.42 85.27 50.22
CA ASP A 175 -18.61 85.65 50.97
C ASP A 175 -18.25 86.07 52.40
N LEU A 176 -17.40 85.32 53.11
CA LEU A 176 -16.84 85.74 54.40
C LEU A 176 -16.08 87.09 54.33
N ARG A 177 -15.38 87.37 53.22
CA ARG A 177 -14.77 88.69 52.97
C ARG A 177 -15.81 89.80 52.79
N GLN A 178 -16.96 89.50 52.18
CA GLN A 178 -18.07 90.45 52.06
C GLN A 178 -18.74 90.67 53.44
N GLU A 179 -18.97 89.62 54.23
CA GLU A 179 -19.48 89.73 55.59
C GLU A 179 -18.56 90.56 56.50
N LEU A 180 -17.25 90.30 56.48
CA LEU A 180 -16.26 91.10 57.20
C LEU A 180 -16.22 92.56 56.72
N ALA A 181 -16.37 92.82 55.41
CA ALA A 181 -16.47 94.18 54.88
C ALA A 181 -17.75 94.89 55.32
N VAL A 182 -18.86 94.17 55.51
CA VAL A 182 -20.11 94.69 56.08
C VAL A 182 -19.97 94.97 57.57
N GLN A 183 -19.37 94.05 58.35
CA GLN A 183 -19.09 94.25 59.78
C GLN A 183 -18.16 95.45 60.02
N GLN A 184 -17.07 95.59 59.24
CA GLN A 184 -16.19 96.77 59.29
C GLN A 184 -16.87 98.09 58.88
N LYS A 185 -18.03 98.02 58.22
CA LYS A 185 -18.87 99.17 57.87
C LYS A 185 -19.91 99.50 58.95
N GLN A 186 -20.18 98.59 59.87
CA GLN A 186 -20.97 98.83 61.08
C GLN A 186 -20.11 99.23 62.30
N GLU A 187 -18.85 98.76 62.40
CA GLU A 187 -17.95 99.11 63.50
C GLU A 187 -16.62 99.76 63.05
N LYS A 188 -16.49 101.07 63.33
CA LYS A 188 -15.21 101.79 63.59
C LYS A 188 -15.51 103.17 64.22
N PRO A 189 -14.61 103.80 65.02
CA PRO A 189 -13.14 103.61 65.11
C PRO A 189 -12.63 103.35 66.56
N ARG A 190 -11.35 103.17 66.96
CA ARG A 190 -9.95 103.33 66.45
C ARG A 190 -9.07 102.15 66.99
N THR A 191 -8.19 101.48 66.23
CA THR A 191 -6.69 101.65 66.12
C THR A 191 -5.91 101.97 67.42
N PRO A 192 -4.62 101.56 67.65
CA PRO A 192 -3.70 100.66 66.87
C PRO A 192 -2.77 99.69 67.69
N MET A 193 -2.08 98.72 67.02
CA MET A 193 -0.67 98.21 67.21
C MET A 193 -0.09 97.78 68.62
N PRO A 194 1.08 97.07 68.77
CA PRO A 194 1.94 96.29 67.85
C PRO A 194 2.48 94.90 68.38
N SER A 195 3.24 94.20 67.52
CA SER A 195 4.44 93.32 67.76
C SER A 195 4.46 92.05 68.66
N SER A 196 4.91 90.92 68.09
CA SER A 196 5.82 89.87 68.64
C SER A 196 6.11 88.82 67.52
N VAL A 197 7.33 88.52 67.06
CA VAL A 197 8.26 87.42 67.49
C VAL A 197 7.59 86.21 68.20
N GLU A 198 7.89 84.93 67.96
CA GLU A 198 9.16 84.30 67.53
C GLU A 198 8.99 82.81 67.06
N ALA A 199 10.04 82.24 66.45
CA ALA A 199 10.50 80.83 66.47
C ALA A 199 9.66 79.62 65.93
N GLU A 200 10.27 78.94 64.94
CA GLU A 200 10.53 77.48 64.81
C GLU A 200 9.44 76.39 64.98
N ARG A 201 9.36 75.49 63.98
CA ARG A 201 9.90 74.11 64.08
C ARG A 201 10.03 73.38 62.74
N THR A 202 10.90 72.38 62.72
CA THR A 202 11.49 71.72 61.53
C THR A 202 10.85 70.38 61.15
N ASP A 203 10.99 70.05 59.87
CA ASP A 203 11.20 68.73 59.25
C ASP A 203 10.61 67.44 59.84
N THR A 204 9.98 66.66 58.96
CA THR A 204 10.05 65.19 59.04
C THR A 204 10.17 64.61 57.63
N ALA A 205 11.37 64.13 57.29
CA ALA A 205 11.61 63.35 56.08
C ALA A 205 11.26 61.87 56.34
N VAL A 206 10.72 61.19 55.33
CA VAL A 206 10.59 59.72 55.35
C VAL A 206 11.21 59.17 54.07
N GLN A 207 12.36 58.51 54.20
CA GLN A 207 12.94 57.70 53.15
C GLN A 207 12.17 56.37 53.06
N ALA A 208 11.87 55.93 51.84
CA ALA A 208 11.59 54.54 51.54
C ALA A 208 12.51 54.09 50.40
N THR A 209 13.47 53.22 50.74
CA THR A 209 14.41 52.62 49.78
C THR A 209 13.71 51.57 48.93
N GLY A 210 13.84 51.63 47.61
CA GLY A 210 13.25 50.63 46.71
C GLY A 210 14.11 49.37 46.54
N SER A 211 13.56 48.36 45.85
CA SER A 211 14.33 47.34 45.11
C SER A 211 13.44 46.49 44.20
N VAL A 212 13.72 46.55 42.90
CA VAL A 212 13.34 45.60 41.82
C VAL A 212 14.34 45.84 40.66
N PRO A 213 14.52 44.91 39.72
CA PRO A 213 14.89 43.50 39.88
C PRO A 213 16.19 43.19 39.07
N SER A 214 16.76 41.98 39.16
CA SER A 214 17.79 41.53 38.20
C SER A 214 17.92 40.01 38.08
N THR A 215 17.56 39.50 36.91
CA THR A 215 18.27 38.39 36.21
C THR A 215 19.46 39.03 35.42
N PRO A 216 20.44 38.32 34.77
CA PRO A 216 20.32 36.99 34.13
C PRO A 216 21.62 36.13 34.01
N ILE A 217 21.60 35.16 33.09
CA ILE A 217 22.73 34.53 32.34
C ILE A 217 23.42 33.24 32.87
N ALA A 218 23.04 32.14 32.21
CA ALA A 218 23.85 31.07 31.58
C ALA A 218 25.00 30.30 32.27
N HIS A 219 24.82 28.97 32.31
CA HIS A 219 25.80 27.94 31.94
C HIS A 219 25.06 26.95 31.02
N ARG A 220 25.36 26.76 29.73
CA ARG A 220 26.59 26.26 29.05
C ARG A 220 27.12 24.97 29.67
N GLY A 221 26.79 23.83 29.04
CA GLY A 221 27.43 22.53 29.30
C GLY A 221 28.85 22.45 28.74
N PRO A 222 29.49 21.27 28.80
CA PRO A 222 29.62 20.56 27.52
C PRO A 222 29.62 19.01 27.57
N SER A 223 29.24 18.45 26.42
CA SER A 223 29.82 17.28 25.71
C SER A 223 29.93 15.87 26.34
N SER A 224 29.61 14.90 25.47
CA SER A 224 30.22 13.55 25.33
C SER A 224 30.02 12.54 26.47
N SER A 225 29.85 11.23 26.22
CA SER A 225 29.91 10.46 24.96
C SER A 225 29.33 9.06 25.14
N LEU A 226 29.01 8.41 23.99
CA LEU A 226 29.15 6.97 23.71
C LEU A 226 28.77 5.96 24.81
N ASN A 227 27.82 5.07 24.48
CA ASN A 227 28.11 3.64 24.49
C ASN A 227 27.13 2.82 23.65
N THR A 228 27.69 1.93 22.82
CA THR A 228 26.98 0.91 22.04
C THR A 228 27.87 -0.32 21.93
N PRO A 229 27.34 -1.53 22.15
CA PRO A 229 27.78 -2.76 21.48
C PRO A 229 26.62 -3.25 20.59
N GLY A 230 26.80 -3.83 19.39
CA GLY A 230 27.89 -4.68 18.91
C GLY A 230 27.65 -6.13 19.36
N SER A 231 27.63 -7.17 18.52
CA SER A 231 27.74 -7.29 17.05
C SER A 231 27.39 -8.74 16.60
N PHE A 232 27.32 -9.02 15.29
CA PHE A 232 27.30 -10.35 14.60
C PHE A 232 26.11 -11.30 14.90
N ARG A 233 25.52 -12.00 13.91
CA ARG A 233 26.19 -12.89 12.93
C ARG A 233 25.52 -12.96 11.55
N ARG A 234 26.39 -13.23 10.56
CA ARG A 234 26.07 -13.79 9.24
C ARG A 234 25.88 -15.31 9.36
N GLY A 235 24.90 -15.87 8.66
CA GLY A 235 24.67 -17.33 8.58
C GLY A 235 24.03 -17.72 7.25
N THR A 236 24.84 -18.05 6.25
CA THR A 236 24.37 -18.63 4.98
C THR A 236 24.10 -20.12 5.16
N GLY A 237 22.89 -20.57 4.84
CA GLY A 237 22.51 -21.98 4.87
C GLY A 237 21.44 -22.28 3.82
N VAL A 238 21.86 -22.71 2.64
CA VAL A 238 20.94 -23.30 1.65
C VAL A 238 20.55 -24.68 2.17
N GLN A 239 19.27 -24.88 2.47
CA GLN A 239 18.73 -26.19 2.76
C GLN A 239 17.34 -26.33 2.16
N THR A 240 17.26 -26.96 1.00
CA THR A 240 16.03 -27.28 0.29
C THR A 240 15.18 -28.23 1.12
N ARG A 241 14.11 -27.71 1.74
CA ARG A 241 13.00 -28.53 2.25
C ARG A 241 11.73 -28.06 1.58
N PHE A 242 10.99 -29.02 1.04
CA PHE A 242 9.69 -28.81 0.43
C PHE A 242 8.73 -28.15 1.43
N LEU A 243 8.20 -26.99 1.08
CA LEU A 243 7.17 -26.29 1.83
C LEU A 243 5.78 -26.74 1.33
N PRO A 244 4.81 -27.02 2.23
CA PRO A 244 3.43 -27.18 1.84
C PRO A 244 2.81 -25.82 1.46
N GLU A 245 1.69 -25.85 0.73
CA GLU A 245 1.04 -24.68 0.14
C GLU A 245 0.83 -23.50 1.12
N PRO A 246 0.98 -22.25 0.64
CA PRO A 246 0.69 -21.07 1.45
C PRO A 246 -0.81 -20.96 1.69
N ARG A 247 -1.26 -21.27 2.92
CA ARG A 247 -2.59 -20.84 3.38
C ARG A 247 -2.74 -19.33 3.16
N VAL A 248 -3.79 -18.96 2.43
CA VAL A 248 -4.16 -17.56 2.19
C VAL A 248 -4.24 -16.82 3.52
N ARG A 249 -3.27 -15.93 3.78
CA ARG A 249 -3.35 -15.02 4.92
C ARG A 249 -4.52 -14.08 4.68
N SER A 250 -5.44 -14.03 5.64
CA SER A 250 -6.52 -13.06 5.65
C SER A 250 -5.96 -11.65 5.51
N VAL A 251 -6.43 -10.94 4.49
CA VAL A 251 -6.06 -9.54 4.25
C VAL A 251 -6.48 -8.73 5.49
N PRO A 252 -5.57 -7.96 6.14
CA PRO A 252 -5.97 -7.10 7.24
C PRO A 252 -6.99 -6.08 6.74
N LYS A 253 -8.11 -5.94 7.45
CA LYS A 253 -9.17 -4.99 7.09
C LYS A 253 -8.59 -3.57 6.98
N PRO A 254 -9.03 -2.76 6.00
CA PRO A 254 -8.52 -1.40 5.83
C PRO A 254 -8.76 -0.57 7.09
N ASN A 255 -7.75 0.25 7.43
CA ASN A 255 -7.73 1.02 8.67
C ASN A 255 -8.84 2.09 8.62
N ARG A 256 -9.87 1.98 9.47
CA ARG A 256 -11.04 2.89 9.47
C ARG A 256 -10.78 4.28 10.08
N TRP A 257 -9.62 4.47 10.70
CA TRP A 257 -9.25 5.70 11.41
C TRP A 257 -9.34 6.99 10.58
N PRO A 258 -8.89 7.05 9.30
CA PRO A 258 -9.02 8.27 8.50
C PRO A 258 -10.48 8.67 8.25
N SER A 259 -11.36 7.69 8.02
CA SER A 259 -12.79 7.94 7.81
C SER A 259 -13.47 8.46 9.07
N LEU A 260 -13.18 7.85 10.23
CA LEU A 260 -13.74 8.28 11.52
C LEU A 260 -13.23 9.67 11.95
N TRP A 261 -11.96 9.99 11.64
CA TRP A 261 -11.39 11.31 11.92
C TRP A 261 -12.01 12.39 11.01
N ALA A 262 -12.19 12.11 9.71
CA ALA A 262 -12.87 13.01 8.79
C ALA A 262 -14.33 13.27 9.21
N GLU A 263 -15.07 12.21 9.56
CA GLU A 263 -16.44 12.29 10.05
C GLU A 263 -16.53 13.10 11.36
N GLN A 264 -15.56 12.97 12.27
CA GLN A 264 -15.50 13.75 13.49
C GLN A 264 -15.14 15.23 13.28
N GLN A 265 -14.24 15.55 12.33
CA GLN A 265 -13.97 16.93 11.92
C GLN A 265 -15.19 17.58 11.27
N GLU A 266 -15.91 16.83 10.43
CA GLU A 266 -17.12 17.31 9.75
C GLU A 266 -18.26 17.60 10.74
N GLN A 267 -18.48 16.71 11.72
CA GLN A 267 -19.41 16.94 12.83
C GLN A 267 -19.05 18.20 13.63
N ARG A 268 -17.75 18.40 13.91
CA ARG A 268 -17.26 19.59 14.60
C ARG A 268 -17.52 20.87 13.79
N TRP A 269 -17.23 20.86 12.49
CA TRP A 269 -17.43 22.01 11.59
C TRP A 269 -18.91 22.40 11.50
N ARG A 270 -19.82 21.41 11.38
CA ARG A 270 -21.28 21.61 11.43
C ARG A 270 -21.74 22.20 12.77
N GLY A 271 -21.15 21.74 13.88
CA GLY A 271 -21.43 22.30 15.22
C GLY A 271 -20.97 23.75 15.40
N GLU A 272 -19.83 24.13 14.81
CA GLU A 272 -19.32 25.51 14.85
C GLU A 272 -20.15 26.45 13.95
N THR A 273 -20.58 26.01 12.76
CA THR A 273 -21.50 26.80 11.90
C THR A 273 -22.90 26.97 12.48
N ALA A 274 -23.44 25.96 13.17
CA ALA A 274 -24.72 26.08 13.88
C ALA A 274 -24.65 27.12 15.01
N LYS A 275 -23.55 27.13 15.77
CA LYS A 275 -23.30 28.13 16.83
C LYS A 275 -23.12 29.55 16.28
N GLN A 276 -22.52 29.72 15.11
CA GLN A 276 -22.46 31.03 14.44
C GLN A 276 -23.85 31.51 14.01
N HIS A 277 -24.69 30.63 13.43
CA HIS A 277 -26.05 31.02 13.06
C HIS A 277 -26.90 31.41 14.28
N GLN A 278 -26.79 30.70 15.40
CA GLN A 278 -27.49 31.08 16.63
C GLN A 278 -27.03 32.43 17.20
N ARG A 279 -25.77 32.83 17.00
CA ARG A 279 -25.25 34.15 17.42
C ARG A 279 -25.54 35.29 16.44
N ALA A 280 -26.05 34.99 15.24
CA ALA A 280 -26.37 35.98 14.21
C ALA A 280 -27.86 36.32 14.13
N PHE A 281 -28.71 35.57 14.83
CA PHE A 281 -30.19 35.67 14.77
C PHE A 281 -30.86 35.70 16.17
N GLY A 282 -30.09 36.01 17.22
CA GLY A 282 -30.57 36.23 18.59
C GLY A 282 -29.88 37.44 19.20
#